data_AF-A0A3C1GJY2-F1
#
_entry.id   AF-A0A3C1GJY2-F1
#
_cell.length_a   1.000
_cell.length_b   1.000
_cell.length_c   1.000
_cell.angle_alpha   90.00
_cell.angle_beta   90.00
_cell.angle_gamma   90.00
#
_symmetry.space_group_name_H-M   'P 1'
#
loop_
_entity.id
_entity.type
_entity.pdbx_description
1 polymer ?
#
loop_
_entity_poly.entity_id
_entity_poly.type
_entity_poly.pdbx_seq_one_letter_code
_entity_poly.pdbx_strand_id
1 'polypeptide(L)'
;MSRQKELNDKRREIYGAIVALTKEDKLHRPPSQSMVARRVCMTNTRTRLHLLALKAMGYINWEYGEERSLYVVKPLPAPAAVHEGA
;
A
#
# COMPACT_ATOMS: atom_id res chain seq x y z
N MET A 1 -15.71 -7.12 15.18
CA MET A 1 -14.29 -6.87 14.82
C MET A 1 -14.10 -5.37 14.62
N SER A 2 -13.11 -4.77 15.29
CA SER A 2 -12.96 -3.31 15.37
C SER A 2 -12.61 -2.68 14.01
N ARG A 3 -13.26 -1.57 13.67
CA ARG A 3 -13.01 -0.73 12.46
C ARG A 3 -11.54 -0.47 12.16
N GLN A 4 -10.71 -0.40 13.20
CA GLN A 4 -9.26 -0.22 13.10
C GLN A 4 -8.54 -1.41 12.45
N LYS A 5 -8.98 -2.64 12.73
CA LYS A 5 -8.41 -3.86 12.14
C LYS A 5 -8.65 -3.89 10.63
N GLU A 6 -9.88 -3.62 10.21
CA GLU A 6 -10.26 -3.54 8.79
C GLU A 6 -9.43 -2.49 8.02
N LEU A 7 -9.22 -1.31 8.62
CA LEU A 7 -8.37 -0.28 8.02
C LEU A 7 -6.90 -0.73 7.86
N ASN A 8 -6.36 -1.45 8.84
CA ASN A 8 -5.00 -1.98 8.78
C ASN A 8 -4.87 -3.11 7.76
N ASP A 9 -5.86 -3.99 7.67
CA ASP A 9 -5.92 -5.07 6.67
C ASP A 9 -5.93 -4.47 5.25
N LYS A 10 -6.74 -3.41 5.03
CA LYS A 10 -6.76 -2.69 3.75
C LYS A 10 -5.46 -1.96 3.44
N ARG A 11 -4.77 -1.40 4.43
CA ARG A 11 -3.43 -0.80 4.24
C ARG A 11 -2.41 -1.86 3.84
N ARG A 12 -2.46 -3.05 4.45
CA ARG A 12 -1.58 -4.18 4.11
C ARG A 12 -1.86 -4.68 2.69
N GLU A 13 -3.12 -4.80 2.31
CA GLU A 13 -3.53 -5.17 0.94
C GLU A 13 -2.98 -4.18 -0.09
N ILE A 14 -3.15 -2.88 0.15
CA ILE A 14 -2.65 -1.82 -0.74
C ILE A 14 -1.13 -1.83 -0.84
N TYR A 15 -0.43 -1.97 0.30
CA TYR A 15 1.02 -2.09 0.30
C TYR A 15 1.50 -3.32 -0.48
N GLY A 16 0.85 -4.47 -0.28
CA GLY A 16 1.13 -5.70 -1.01
C GLY A 16 0.95 -5.51 -2.52
N ALA A 17 -0.10 -4.80 -2.94
CA ALA A 17 -0.31 -4.47 -4.35
C ALA A 17 0.80 -3.57 -4.91
N ILE A 18 1.29 -2.58 -4.17
CA ILE A 18 2.42 -1.73 -4.59
C ILE A 18 3.68 -2.58 -4.78
N VAL A 19 4.01 -3.45 -3.81
CA VAL A 19 5.18 -4.33 -3.89
C VAL A 19 5.08 -5.28 -5.08
N ALA A 20 3.91 -5.89 -5.28
CA ALA A 20 3.67 -6.79 -6.40
C ALA A 20 3.88 -6.07 -7.74
N LEU A 21 3.21 -4.91 -7.93
CA LEU A 21 3.32 -4.12 -9.15
C LEU A 21 4.74 -3.60 -9.40
N THR A 22 5.49 -3.26 -8.35
CA THR A 22 6.89 -2.81 -8.48
C THR A 22 7.82 -3.94 -8.94
N LYS A 23 7.47 -5.20 -8.64
CA LYS A 23 8.24 -6.39 -9.04
C LYS A 23 7.81 -6.95 -10.39
N GLU A 24 6.77 -6.41 -11.02
CA GLU A 24 6.34 -6.88 -12.34
C GLU A 24 7.31 -6.38 -13.41
N ASP A 25 8.04 -7.29 -14.06
CA ASP A 25 9.07 -6.99 -15.09
C ASP A 25 8.58 -6.13 -16.26
N LYS A 26 7.26 -6.05 -16.47
CA LYS A 26 6.63 -5.25 -17.53
C LYS A 26 6.53 -3.77 -17.18
N LEU A 27 6.77 -3.39 -15.92
CA LEU A 27 6.63 -2.02 -15.46
C LEU A 27 7.95 -1.26 -15.60
N HIS A 28 8.07 -0.48 -16.68
CA HIS A 28 9.23 0.41 -16.89
C HIS A 28 9.31 1.57 -15.89
N ARG A 29 8.24 1.81 -15.12
CA ARG A 29 8.11 2.89 -14.13
C ARG A 29 7.45 2.35 -12.87
N PRO A 30 7.67 2.97 -11.70
CA PRO A 30 6.97 2.57 -10.47
C PRO A 30 5.45 2.75 -10.61
N PRO A 31 4.65 1.95 -9.90
CA PRO A 31 3.20 1.93 -10.07
C PRO A 31 2.55 3.26 -9.70
N SER A 32 1.53 3.64 -10.46
CA SER A 32 0.71 4.81 -10.15
C SER A 32 -0.44 4.48 -9.19
N GLN A 33 -1.01 5.50 -8.55
CA GLN A 33 -2.20 5.34 -7.70
C GLN A 33 -3.34 4.61 -8.42
N SER A 34 -3.58 4.93 -9.70
CA SER A 34 -4.66 4.31 -10.48
C SER A 34 -4.43 2.82 -10.71
N MET A 35 -3.17 2.40 -10.93
CA MET A 35 -2.84 0.99 -11.07
C MET A 35 -3.10 0.23 -9.78
N VAL A 36 -2.67 0.78 -8.64
CA VAL A 36 -2.91 0.19 -7.33
C VAL A 36 -4.42 0.12 -7.04
N ALA A 37 -5.15 1.20 -7.29
CA ALA A 37 -6.60 1.27 -7.09
C ALA A 37 -7.33 0.20 -7.91
N ARG A 38 -6.93 0.00 -9.18
CA ARG A 38 -7.45 -1.06 -10.04
C ARG A 38 -7.10 -2.45 -9.49
N ARG A 39 -5.88 -2.66 -9.00
CA ARG A 39 -5.41 -3.95 -8.47
C ARG A 39 -6.17 -4.41 -7.24
N VAL A 40 -6.56 -3.47 -6.36
CA VAL A 40 -7.34 -3.75 -5.14
C VAL A 40 -8.84 -3.48 -5.28
N CYS A 41 -9.34 -3.31 -6.51
CA CYS A 41 -10.75 -3.03 -6.80
C CYS A 41 -11.34 -1.88 -5.96
N MET A 42 -10.61 -0.78 -5.83
CA MET A 42 -10.95 0.38 -4.99
C MET A 42 -10.96 1.68 -5.79
N THR A 43 -11.72 2.67 -5.33
CA THR A 43 -11.69 4.01 -5.94
C THR A 43 -10.39 4.73 -5.64
N ASN A 44 -9.92 5.54 -6.59
CA ASN A 44 -8.75 6.40 -6.43
C ASN A 44 -8.78 7.24 -5.14
N THR A 45 -9.94 7.80 -4.80
CA THR A 45 -10.13 8.58 -3.57
C THR A 45 -9.87 7.77 -2.31
N ARG A 46 -10.44 6.55 -2.21
CA ARG A 46 -10.24 5.68 -1.05
C ARG A 46 -8.81 5.17 -0.99
N THR A 47 -8.25 4.73 -2.11
CA THR A 47 -6.84 4.31 -2.20
C THR A 47 -5.91 5.42 -1.73
N ARG A 48 -6.15 6.67 -2.13
CA ARG A 48 -5.35 7.83 -1.70
C ARG A 48 -5.32 7.99 -0.18
N LEU A 49 -6.43 7.78 0.54
CA LEU A 49 -6.46 7.88 2.00
C LEU A 49 -5.54 6.86 2.66
N HIS A 50 -5.54 5.62 2.15
CA HIS A 50 -4.65 4.58 2.65
C HIS A 50 -3.18 4.84 2.28
N LEU A 51 -2.91 5.35 1.08
CA LEU A 51 -1.57 5.74 0.65
C LEU A 51 -1.00 6.88 1.52
N LEU A 52 -1.81 7.90 1.84
CA LEU A 52 -1.43 8.97 2.76
C LEU A 52 -1.05 8.42 4.14
N ALA A 53 -1.83 7.47 4.67
CA ALA A 53 -1.48 6.82 5.93
C ALA A 53 -0.18 6.01 5.84
N LEU A 54 0.01 5.23 4.77
CA LEU A 54 1.24 4.47 4.54
C LEU A 54 2.48 5.37 4.41
N LYS A 55 2.34 6.53 3.76
CA LYS A 55 3.39 7.55 3.67
C LYS A 55 3.70 8.19 5.02
N ALA A 56 2.67 8.56 5.78
CA ALA A 56 2.83 9.12 7.13
C ALA A 56 3.53 8.14 8.09
N MET A 57 3.30 6.84 7.93
CA MET A 57 4.01 5.79 8.69
C MET A 57 5.42 5.47 8.14
N GLY A 58 5.79 6.08 7.00
CA GLY A 58 7.09 5.92 6.35
C GLY A 58 7.28 4.61 5.59
N TYR A 59 6.21 3.88 5.23
CA TYR A 59 6.31 2.63 4.47
C TYR A 59 6.49 2.85 2.97
N ILE A 60 5.90 3.93 2.47
CA ILE A 60 5.95 4.29 1.05
C ILE A 60 6.30 5.76 0.89
N ASN A 61 6.77 6.11 -0.29
CA ASN A 61 6.89 7.50 -0.73
C ASN A 61 6.35 7.63 -2.17
N TRP A 62 6.21 8.86 -2.63
CA TRP A 62 5.94 9.17 -4.03
C TRP A 62 6.56 10.50 -4.38
N GLU A 63 7.00 10.62 -5.62
CA GLU A 63 7.46 11.90 -6.17
C GLU A 63 6.29 12.80 -6.52
N TYR A 64 6.53 14.11 -6.43
CA TYR A 64 5.59 15.12 -6.87
C TYR A 64 5.92 15.47 -8.33
N GLY A 65 5.05 15.02 -9.24
CA GLY A 65 5.14 15.23 -10.69
C GLY A 65 3.84 14.79 -11.38
N GLU A 66 3.79 14.86 -12.72
CA GLU A 66 2.59 14.55 -13.52
C GLU A 66 2.11 13.10 -13.33
N GLU A 67 3.03 12.15 -13.11
CA GLU A 67 2.73 10.79 -12.69
C GLU A 67 3.23 10.57 -11.25
N ARG A 68 2.31 10.39 -10.30
CA ARG A 68 2.65 10.03 -8.92
C ARG A 68 3.10 8.58 -8.84
N SER A 69 4.37 8.34 -9.14
CA SER A 69 5.03 7.05 -9.00
C SER A 69 5.19 6.70 -7.52
N LEU A 70 4.71 5.51 -7.14
CA LEU A 70 4.75 5.00 -5.78
C LEU A 70 6.02 4.16 -5.56
N TYR A 71 6.71 4.43 -4.47
CA TYR A 71 7.94 3.75 -4.07
C TYR A 71 7.78 3.13 -2.69
N VAL A 72 8.37 1.95 -2.49
CA VAL A 72 8.46 1.32 -1.18
C VAL A 72 9.71 1.82 -0.48
N VAL A 73 9.56 2.33 0.75
CA VAL A 73 10.67 2.88 1.55
C VAL A 73 11.17 1.84 2.55
N LYS A 74 10.26 1.15 3.23
CA LYS A 74 10.60 0.10 4.20
C LYS A 74 9.52 -1.00 4.21
N PRO A 75 9.87 -2.24 4.55
CA PRO A 75 8.90 -3.33 4.69
C PRO A 75 7.83 -3.01 5.74
N LEU A 76 6.58 -3.37 5.44
CA LEU A 76 5.56 -3.48 6.49
C LEU A 76 6.00 -4.54 7.51
N PRO A 77 5.90 -4.28 8.82
CA PRO A 77 6.16 -5.30 9.83
C PRO A 77 5.24 -6.51 9.60
N ALA A 78 5.74 -7.70 9.90
CA ALA A 78 4.91 -8.90 9.93
C ALA A 78 3.68 -8.63 10.81
N PRO A 79 2.49 -9.18 10.48
CA PRO A 79 1.37 -9.04 11.39
C PRO A 79 1.84 -9.62 12.71
N ALA A 80 1.74 -8.86 13.80
CA ALA A 80 2.14 -9.35 15.11
C ALA A 80 1.49 -10.72 15.26
N ALA A 81 2.31 -11.77 15.30
CA ALA A 81 1.82 -13.09 15.58
C ALA A 81 1.04 -12.91 16.87
N VAL A 82 -0.27 -13.16 16.80
CA VAL A 82 -1.01 -13.38 18.03
C VAL A 82 -0.27 -14.57 18.64
N HIS A 83 0.56 -14.30 19.64
CA HIS A 83 1.00 -15.33 20.54
C HIS A 83 -0.29 -15.76 21.22
N GLU A 84 -0.99 -16.74 20.62
CA GLU A 84 -1.88 -17.60 21.38
C GLU A 84 -0.97 -18.24 22.42
N GLY A 85 -1.10 -17.73 23.64
CA GLY A 85 -0.27 -18.13 24.76
C GLY A 85 -0.57 -19.57 25.16
N ALA A 86 0.53 -20.25 25.51
CA ALA A 86 0.72 -21.26 26.54
C ALA A 86 -0.38 -22.33 26.74
#